data_AF-A0A447TQC7-F1
#
_entry.id   AF-A0A447TQC7-F1
#
_cell.length_a   1.000
_cell.length_b   1.000
_cell.length_c   1.000
_cell.angle_alpha   90.00
_cell.angle_beta   90.00
_cell.angle_gamma   90.00
#
_symmetry.space_group_name_H-M   'P 1'
#
loop_
_entity.id
_entity.type
_entity.pdbx_description
1 polymer ?
#
loop_
_entity_poly.entity_id
_entity_poly.type
_entity_poly.pdbx_seq_one_letter_code
_entity_poly.pdbx_strand_id
1 'polypeptide(L)'
;MFETNANEASEYLSQYFSLKIVLVALAYTVAAILLWTRLRPVYIPSPWRYLVSFALLYGLILHPIAMNTFIKHKSMEKTLDSLASRMEPAAPWQFITGYYQYRLQLASLNKLLNENDALPPLANFKDHSGDAPRTLVLVIGESTQRGRMSLYGYPRETTPELDALHKTDPGLTVFNNVVTSRPYTIEILQQALTFADEKNPDWYLTKPSLMNMMKQAGYKTFWITNQQTMTARNTMLTVFSKQTDKQFYMNQQRTQSAREYDSNVLAPFKAVLADPAPKKFIIVHLLGTHIKYKFRYPEKPGQV
;
A
#
# COMPACT_ATOMS: atom_id res chain seq x y z
N MET A 1 -6.53 -3.92 -13.37
CA MET A 1 -6.11 -4.52 -14.67
C MET A 1 -5.87 -6.02 -14.56
N PHE A 2 -4.97 -6.53 -13.70
CA PHE A 2 -4.72 -7.99 -13.64
C PHE A 2 -5.80 -8.83 -12.93
N GLU A 3 -6.71 -8.19 -12.19
CA GLU A 3 -7.94 -8.81 -11.63
C GLU A 3 -9.21 -8.07 -12.03
N THR A 4 -9.13 -7.29 -13.11
CA THR A 4 -10.25 -6.47 -13.58
C THR A 4 -11.31 -7.36 -14.25
N ASN A 5 -12.58 -7.12 -13.93
CA ASN A 5 -13.70 -7.78 -14.60
C ASN A 5 -13.95 -7.19 -16.01
N ALA A 6 -14.77 -7.85 -16.81
CA ALA A 6 -15.04 -7.43 -18.20
C ALA A 6 -15.62 -6.00 -18.30
N ASN A 7 -16.36 -5.55 -17.28
CA ASN A 7 -16.99 -4.22 -17.26
C ASN A 7 -15.94 -3.13 -17.01
N GLU A 8 -15.08 -3.31 -16.02
CA GLU A 8 -13.95 -2.43 -15.72
C GLU A 8 -12.94 -2.37 -16.88
N ALA A 9 -12.71 -3.49 -17.58
CA ALA A 9 -11.87 -3.53 -18.77
C ALA A 9 -12.46 -2.69 -19.92
N SER A 10 -13.78 -2.77 -20.11
CA SER A 10 -14.52 -2.01 -21.12
C SER A 10 -14.56 -0.51 -20.81
N GLU A 11 -14.76 -0.14 -19.54
CA GLU A 11 -14.70 1.26 -19.09
C GLU A 11 -13.29 1.85 -19.27
N TYR A 12 -12.25 1.10 -18.91
CA TYR A 12 -10.88 1.52 -19.16
C TYR A 12 -10.61 1.68 -20.66
N LEU A 13 -11.06 0.74 -21.49
CA LEU A 13 -10.87 0.85 -22.94
C LEU A 13 -11.62 2.06 -23.50
N SER A 14 -12.87 2.28 -23.11
CA SER A 14 -13.65 3.42 -23.63
C SER A 14 -13.10 4.77 -23.16
N GLN A 15 -12.51 4.85 -21.96
CA GLN A 15 -11.95 6.07 -21.41
C GLN A 15 -10.55 6.42 -22.00
N TYR A 16 -9.75 5.41 -22.36
CA TYR A 16 -8.37 5.60 -22.81
C TYR A 16 -8.14 5.30 -24.29
N PHE A 17 -9.08 4.64 -24.97
CA PHE A 17 -9.00 4.41 -26.42
C PHE A 17 -9.07 5.73 -27.16
N SER A 18 -8.07 5.97 -27.99
CA SER A 18 -8.00 7.16 -28.83
C SER A 18 -7.51 6.73 -30.20
N LEU A 19 -8.25 7.13 -31.24
CA LEU A 19 -7.84 6.91 -32.64
C LEU A 19 -6.43 7.48 -32.89
N LYS A 20 -6.05 8.55 -32.17
CA LYS A 20 -4.70 9.13 -32.24
C LYS A 20 -3.63 8.15 -31.78
N ILE A 21 -3.85 7.40 -30.70
CA ILE A 21 -2.89 6.41 -30.18
C ILE A 21 -2.69 5.30 -31.21
N VAL A 22 -3.78 4.83 -31.84
CA VAL A 22 -3.71 3.80 -32.89
C VAL A 22 -2.92 4.30 -34.11
N LEU A 23 -3.20 5.51 -34.58
CA LEU A 23 -2.48 6.12 -35.71
C LEU A 23 -0.99 6.34 -35.40
N VAL A 24 -0.65 6.79 -34.19
CA VAL A 24 0.74 6.92 -33.73
C VAL A 24 1.43 5.56 -33.71
N ALA A 25 0.80 4.53 -33.13
CA ALA A 25 1.36 3.17 -33.09
C ALA A 25 1.59 2.61 -34.50
N LEU A 26 0.67 2.83 -35.44
CA LEU A 26 0.84 2.46 -36.85
C LEU A 26 2.01 3.22 -37.49
N ALA A 27 2.13 4.52 -37.27
CA ALA A 27 3.23 5.32 -37.80
C ALA A 27 4.60 4.84 -37.28
N TYR A 28 4.72 4.56 -35.97
CA TYR A 28 5.92 3.97 -35.38
C TYR A 28 6.25 2.60 -35.98
N THR A 29 5.22 1.77 -36.22
CA THR A 29 5.39 0.44 -36.83
C THR A 29 5.90 0.55 -38.27
N VAL A 30 5.31 1.44 -39.07
CA VAL A 30 5.76 1.70 -40.45
C VAL A 30 7.19 2.24 -40.46
N ALA A 31 7.53 3.19 -39.58
CA ALA A 31 8.89 3.70 -39.47
C ALA A 31 9.89 2.60 -39.09
N ALA A 32 9.54 1.73 -38.14
CA ALA A 32 10.37 0.59 -37.76
C ALA A 32 10.60 -0.38 -38.93
N ILE A 33 9.55 -0.70 -39.71
CA ILE A 33 9.66 -1.55 -40.91
C ILE A 33 10.52 -0.89 -41.98
N LEU A 34 10.34 0.41 -42.24
CA LEU A 34 11.14 1.16 -43.22
C LEU A 34 12.63 1.23 -42.83
N LEU A 35 12.92 1.40 -41.54
CA LEU A 35 14.30 1.34 -41.03
C LEU A 35 14.85 -0.08 -41.19
N TRP A 36 14.11 -1.09 -40.76
CA TRP A 36 14.53 -2.50 -40.84
C TRP A 36 14.87 -2.93 -42.27
N THR A 37 14.02 -2.57 -43.23
CA THR A 37 14.21 -2.91 -44.66
C THR A 37 15.39 -2.18 -45.32
N ARG A 38 15.90 -1.10 -44.71
CA ARG A 38 17.06 -0.33 -45.20
C ARG A 38 18.35 -0.61 -44.45
N LEU A 39 18.31 -1.38 -43.37
CA LEU A 39 19.50 -1.85 -42.68
C LEU A 39 20.25 -2.83 -43.58
N ARG A 40 21.47 -2.45 -43.97
CA ARG A 40 22.37 -3.39 -44.66
C ARG A 40 22.87 -4.41 -43.64
N PRO A 41 22.92 -5.71 -43.99
CA PRO A 41 23.44 -6.72 -43.08
C PRO A 41 24.89 -6.38 -42.71
N VAL A 42 25.14 -6.21 -41.41
CA VAL A 42 26.49 -6.03 -40.89
C VAL A 42 27.15 -7.40 -40.87
N TYR A 43 28.09 -7.62 -41.78
CA TYR A 43 28.86 -8.85 -41.82
C TYR A 43 30.06 -8.76 -40.87
N ILE A 44 30.06 -9.60 -39.84
CA ILE A 44 31.20 -9.73 -38.92
C ILE A 44 31.92 -11.04 -39.27
N PRO A 45 33.19 -11.00 -39.71
CA PRO A 45 33.92 -12.20 -40.07
C PRO A 45 34.16 -13.12 -38.86
N SER A 46 34.31 -14.43 -39.12
CA SER A 46 34.78 -15.37 -38.10
C SER A 46 36.26 -15.09 -37.80
N PRO A 47 36.72 -15.05 -36.53
CA PRO A 47 36.03 -15.45 -35.29
C PRO A 47 35.30 -14.31 -34.54
N TRP A 48 35.41 -13.07 -35.01
CA TRP A 48 34.90 -11.88 -34.32
C TRP A 48 33.40 -11.89 -34.06
N ARG A 49 32.62 -12.60 -34.88
CA ARG A 49 31.18 -12.78 -34.64
C ARG A 49 30.89 -13.35 -33.26
N TYR A 50 31.65 -14.36 -32.83
CA TYR A 50 31.47 -14.99 -31.51
C TYR A 50 31.92 -14.06 -30.39
N LEU A 51 33.05 -13.36 -30.57
CA LEU A 51 33.57 -12.40 -29.60
C LEU A 51 32.61 -11.23 -29.38
N VAL A 52 32.08 -10.64 -30.45
CA VAL A 52 31.12 -9.52 -30.36
C VAL A 52 29.81 -9.99 -29.73
N SER A 53 29.30 -11.15 -30.10
CA SER A 53 28.07 -11.71 -29.52
C SER A 53 28.25 -12.00 -28.03
N PHE A 54 29.39 -12.57 -27.64
CA PHE A 54 29.73 -12.80 -26.23
C PHE A 54 29.92 -11.49 -25.47
N ALA A 55 30.61 -10.50 -26.04
CA ALA A 55 30.80 -9.19 -25.41
C ALA A 55 29.47 -8.48 -25.17
N LEU A 56 28.52 -8.56 -26.11
CA LEU A 56 27.17 -8.02 -25.94
C LEU A 56 26.38 -8.76 -24.87
N LEU A 57 26.38 -10.10 -24.90
CA LEU A 57 25.74 -10.94 -23.89
C LEU A 57 26.32 -10.65 -22.49
N TYR A 58 27.65 -10.52 -22.42
CA TYR A 58 28.34 -10.23 -21.19
C TYR A 58 27.98 -8.84 -20.69
N GLY A 59 28.12 -7.79 -21.52
CA GLY A 59 27.84 -6.42 -21.11
C GLY A 59 26.39 -6.18 -20.70
N LEU A 60 25.43 -6.76 -21.43
CA LEU A 60 24.00 -6.51 -21.22
C LEU A 60 23.38 -7.41 -20.14
N ILE A 61 23.82 -8.67 -20.02
CA ILE A 61 23.16 -9.68 -19.16
C ILE A 61 24.10 -10.20 -18.07
N LEU A 62 25.26 -10.78 -18.45
CA LEU A 62 26.10 -11.50 -17.49
C LEU A 62 26.81 -10.57 -16.50
N HIS A 63 27.29 -9.41 -16.94
CA HIS A 63 27.99 -8.44 -16.10
C HIS A 63 27.09 -7.87 -15.00
N PRO A 64 25.85 -7.41 -15.27
CA PRO A 64 24.91 -7.03 -14.21
C PRO A 64 24.63 -8.15 -13.20
N ILE A 65 24.48 -9.41 -13.67
CA ILE A 65 24.28 -10.57 -12.80
C ILE A 65 25.51 -10.82 -11.93
N ALA A 66 26.69 -10.88 -12.54
CA ALA A 66 27.95 -11.13 -11.82
C ALA A 66 28.23 -10.03 -10.78
N MET A 67 28.02 -8.76 -11.15
CA MET A 67 28.18 -7.61 -10.26
C MET A 67 27.18 -7.65 -9.09
N ASN A 68 25.92 -8.01 -9.32
CA ASN A 68 24.93 -8.09 -8.25
C ASN A 68 25.14 -9.29 -7.31
N THR A 69 25.52 -10.45 -7.84
CA THR A 69 25.68 -11.69 -7.06
C THR A 69 27.02 -11.77 -6.37
N PHE A 70 28.13 -11.54 -7.09
CA PHE A 70 29.48 -11.76 -6.54
C PHE A 70 30.07 -10.52 -5.86
N ILE A 71 29.73 -9.31 -6.33
CA ILE A 71 30.26 -8.07 -5.74
C ILE A 71 29.30 -7.52 -4.69
N LYS A 72 28.01 -7.41 -5.02
CA LYS A 72 26.99 -6.89 -4.08
C LYS A 72 26.37 -7.95 -3.17
N HIS A 73 26.76 -9.22 -3.31
CA HIS A 73 26.32 -10.33 -2.45
C HIS A 73 24.79 -10.42 -2.30
N LYS A 74 24.05 -10.08 -3.37
CA LYS A 74 22.59 -10.15 -3.38
C LYS A 74 22.14 -11.60 -3.55
N SER A 75 21.02 -11.95 -2.92
CA SER A 75 20.34 -13.23 -3.19
C SER A 75 19.94 -13.33 -4.67
N MET A 76 19.79 -14.56 -5.17
CA MET A 76 19.40 -14.81 -6.56
C MET A 76 18.09 -14.08 -6.93
N GLU A 77 17.13 -14.06 -6.01
CA GLU A 77 15.86 -13.34 -6.14
C GLU A 77 16.09 -11.83 -6.36
N LYS A 78 16.89 -11.18 -5.51
CA LYS A 78 17.22 -9.75 -5.64
C LYS A 78 18.04 -9.43 -6.89
N THR A 79 18.83 -10.39 -7.38
CA THR A 79 19.58 -10.25 -8.64
C THR A 79 18.63 -10.29 -9.84
N LEU A 80 17.67 -11.22 -9.86
CA LEU A 80 16.64 -11.31 -10.89
C LEU A 80 15.75 -10.06 -10.92
N ASP A 81 15.31 -9.56 -9.76
CA ASP A 81 14.55 -8.31 -9.65
C ASP A 81 15.33 -7.10 -10.18
N SER A 82 16.65 -7.05 -9.90
CA SER A 82 17.50 -5.97 -10.40
C SER A 82 17.71 -6.03 -11.92
N LEU A 83 17.60 -7.21 -12.53
CA LEU A 83 17.65 -7.36 -13.99
C LEU A 83 16.28 -7.00 -14.59
N ALA A 84 15.21 -7.51 -14.00
CA ALA A 84 13.83 -7.22 -14.39
C ALA A 84 13.54 -5.72 -14.38
N SER A 85 13.94 -4.99 -13.33
CA SER A 85 13.75 -3.52 -13.23
C SER A 85 14.51 -2.72 -14.30
N ARG A 86 15.59 -3.25 -14.89
CA ARG A 86 16.25 -2.62 -16.05
C ARG A 86 15.46 -2.81 -17.35
N MET A 87 14.70 -3.89 -17.43
CA MET A 87 13.86 -4.22 -18.58
C MET A 87 12.44 -3.66 -18.43
N GLU A 88 12.00 -3.40 -17.20
CA GLU A 88 10.69 -2.87 -16.83
C GLU A 88 10.26 -1.66 -17.67
N PRO A 89 11.10 -0.66 -18.01
CA PRO A 89 10.64 0.49 -18.78
C PRO A 89 10.32 0.17 -20.26
N ALA A 90 10.76 -0.98 -20.77
CA ALA A 90 10.61 -1.35 -22.17
C ALA A 90 9.41 -2.30 -22.36
N ALA A 91 8.55 -2.00 -23.33
CA ALA A 91 7.55 -2.96 -23.78
C ALA A 91 8.23 -4.14 -24.53
N PRO A 92 7.74 -5.38 -24.38
CA PRO A 92 6.61 -5.83 -23.56
C PRO A 92 7.00 -6.18 -22.10
N TRP A 93 8.28 -6.07 -21.76
CA TRP A 93 8.83 -6.50 -20.47
C TRP A 93 8.18 -5.81 -19.28
N GLN A 94 7.72 -4.57 -19.41
CA GLN A 94 6.93 -3.87 -18.40
C GLN A 94 5.72 -4.70 -17.91
N PHE A 95 4.97 -5.30 -18.84
CA PHE A 95 3.77 -6.07 -18.49
C PHE A 95 4.14 -7.41 -17.85
N ILE A 96 5.15 -8.08 -18.40
CA ILE A 96 5.61 -9.39 -17.91
C ILE A 96 6.18 -9.25 -16.49
N THR A 97 7.08 -8.28 -16.29
CA THR A 97 7.70 -8.02 -14.98
C THR A 97 6.68 -7.52 -13.97
N GLY A 98 5.79 -6.60 -14.36
CA GLY A 98 4.70 -6.13 -13.50
C GLY A 98 3.74 -7.24 -13.09
N TYR A 99 3.36 -8.15 -14.01
CA TYR A 99 2.53 -9.30 -13.68
C TYR A 99 3.25 -10.30 -12.77
N TYR A 100 4.53 -10.58 -13.03
CA TYR A 100 5.33 -11.46 -12.17
C TYR A 100 5.44 -10.93 -10.74
N GLN A 101 5.77 -9.64 -10.59
CA GLN A 101 5.83 -8.98 -9.28
C GLN A 101 4.47 -8.98 -8.58
N TYR A 102 3.39 -8.73 -9.33
CA TYR A 102 2.02 -8.84 -8.80
C TYR A 102 1.74 -10.22 -8.23
N ARG A 103 2.11 -11.29 -8.95
CA ARG A 103 1.93 -12.68 -8.49
C ARG A 103 2.75 -13.02 -7.26
N LEU A 104 4.00 -12.56 -7.19
CA LEU A 104 4.84 -12.72 -6.00
C LEU A 104 4.22 -12.00 -4.78
N GLN A 105 3.76 -10.77 -4.97
CA GLN A 105 3.13 -10.00 -3.92
C GLN A 105 1.83 -10.65 -3.43
N LEU A 106 0.99 -11.13 -4.35
CA LEU A 106 -0.24 -11.84 -4.01
C LEU A 106 0.04 -13.15 -3.26
N ALA A 107 1.08 -13.90 -3.67
CA ALA A 107 1.50 -15.11 -2.97
C ALA A 107 1.99 -14.81 -1.54
N SER A 108 2.79 -13.76 -1.36
CA SER A 108 3.25 -13.31 -0.03
C SER A 108 2.08 -12.87 0.86
N LEU A 109 1.13 -12.11 0.31
CA LEU A 109 -0.06 -11.67 1.02
C LEU A 109 -0.94 -12.85 1.46
N ASN A 110 -1.22 -13.78 0.55
CA ASN A 110 -2.02 -14.96 0.85
C ASN A 110 -1.34 -15.86 1.87
N LYS A 111 -0.01 -16.00 1.80
CA LYS A 111 0.77 -16.72 2.80
C LYS A 111 0.58 -16.12 4.20
N LEU A 112 0.74 -14.79 4.35
CA LEU A 112 0.61 -14.11 5.63
C LEU A 112 -0.82 -14.16 6.18
N LEU A 113 -1.84 -14.09 5.32
CA LEU A 113 -3.23 -14.26 5.72
C LEU A 113 -3.51 -15.69 6.20
N ASN A 114 -3.07 -16.70 5.43
CA ASN A 114 -3.24 -18.10 5.82
C ASN A 114 -2.49 -18.43 7.13
N GLU A 115 -1.28 -17.90 7.31
CA GLU A 115 -0.53 -18.03 8.57
C GLU A 115 -1.28 -17.38 9.74
N ASN A 116 -1.88 -16.21 9.53
CA ASN A 116 -2.70 -15.54 10.54
C ASN A 116 -4.00 -16.31 10.86
N ASP A 117 -4.71 -16.80 9.85
CA ASP A 117 -5.95 -17.57 10.01
C ASP A 117 -5.69 -18.93 10.69
N ALA A 118 -4.48 -19.47 10.56
CA ALA A 118 -4.04 -20.68 11.24
C ALA A 118 -3.63 -20.47 12.70
N LEU A 119 -3.52 -19.22 13.18
CA LEU A 119 -3.19 -18.95 14.58
C LEU A 119 -4.30 -19.46 15.50
N PRO A 120 -3.95 -20.09 16.64
CA PRO A 120 -4.95 -20.48 17.60
C PRO A 120 -5.65 -19.24 18.17
N PRO A 121 -6.97 -19.32 18.46
CA PRO A 121 -7.66 -18.25 19.16
C PRO A 121 -7.03 -17.99 20.53
N LEU A 122 -7.19 -16.77 21.05
CA LEU A 122 -6.71 -16.42 22.38
C LEU A 122 -7.38 -17.32 23.42
N ALA A 123 -6.57 -18.06 24.17
CA ALA A 123 -7.06 -18.99 25.19
C ALA A 123 -7.81 -18.25 26.29
N ASN A 124 -8.98 -18.79 26.68
CA ASN A 124 -9.84 -18.23 27.73
C ASN A 124 -10.27 -16.77 27.54
N PHE A 125 -10.17 -16.23 26.32
CA PHE A 125 -10.57 -14.87 26.04
C PHE A 125 -12.09 -14.74 25.89
N LYS A 126 -12.71 -13.92 26.74
CA LYS A 126 -14.13 -13.59 26.73
C LYS A 126 -14.32 -12.10 26.94
N ASP A 127 -15.24 -11.51 26.19
CA ASP A 127 -15.67 -10.13 26.40
C ASP A 127 -16.61 -10.05 27.62
N HIS A 128 -16.15 -9.40 28.69
CA HIS A 128 -16.91 -9.19 29.92
C HIS A 128 -17.57 -7.81 30.02
N SER A 129 -17.54 -7.01 28.95
CA SER A 129 -18.07 -5.64 28.95
C SER A 129 -19.60 -5.56 28.73
N GLY A 130 -20.28 -6.71 28.72
CA GLY A 130 -21.73 -6.84 28.58
C GLY A 130 -22.25 -7.03 27.15
N ASP A 131 -23.57 -7.15 27.02
CA ASP A 131 -24.26 -7.47 25.76
C ASP A 131 -24.93 -6.25 25.09
N ALA A 132 -24.86 -5.08 25.74
CA ALA A 132 -25.38 -3.85 25.14
C ALA A 132 -24.68 -3.56 23.80
N PRO A 133 -25.43 -3.18 22.75
CA PRO A 133 -24.83 -2.80 21.47
C PRO A 133 -23.77 -1.71 21.64
N ARG A 134 -22.63 -1.85 20.95
CA ARG A 134 -21.57 -0.83 20.96
C ARG A 134 -20.82 -0.74 19.65
N THR A 135 -20.31 0.46 19.40
CA THR A 135 -19.40 0.75 18.30
C THR A 135 -18.11 1.29 18.88
N LEU A 136 -17.01 0.62 18.60
CA LEU A 136 -15.66 1.07 18.95
C LEU A 136 -14.97 1.56 17.68
N VAL A 137 -14.36 2.74 17.76
CA VAL A 137 -13.70 3.37 16.60
C VAL A 137 -12.23 3.58 16.95
N LEU A 138 -11.34 3.06 16.09
CA LEU A 138 -9.90 3.31 16.15
C LEU A 138 -9.51 4.17 14.95
N VAL A 139 -9.10 5.41 15.20
CA VAL A 139 -8.56 6.29 14.15
C VAL A 139 -7.04 6.19 14.17
N ILE A 140 -6.48 5.63 13.10
CA ILE A 140 -5.04 5.56 12.87
C ILE A 140 -4.64 6.79 12.06
N GLY A 141 -4.01 7.75 12.73
CA GLY A 141 -3.38 8.89 12.08
C GLY A 141 -2.09 8.51 11.34
N GLU A 142 -1.47 9.48 10.69
CA GLU A 142 -0.20 9.28 9.96
C GLU A 142 0.67 10.52 10.08
N SER A 143 1.93 10.33 10.46
CA SER A 143 2.99 11.35 10.56
C SER A 143 2.70 12.59 11.44
N THR A 144 1.59 12.62 12.19
CA THR A 144 1.20 13.77 13.04
C THR A 144 1.90 13.72 14.38
N GLN A 145 2.77 14.70 14.66
CA GLN A 145 3.51 14.80 15.91
C GLN A 145 2.85 15.74 16.93
N ARG A 146 2.98 15.38 18.23
CA ARG A 146 2.42 16.13 19.37
C ARG A 146 2.83 17.60 19.39
N GLY A 147 4.12 17.90 19.12
CA GLY A 147 4.67 19.25 19.22
C GLY A 147 4.20 20.27 18.17
N ARG A 148 3.27 19.90 17.29
CA ARG A 148 2.71 20.78 16.24
C ARG A 148 1.19 20.94 16.32
N MET A 149 0.58 20.48 17.41
CA MET A 149 -0.86 20.57 17.66
C MET A 149 -1.11 21.55 18.81
N SER A 150 -1.98 22.55 18.62
CA SER A 150 -2.30 23.53 19.68
C SER A 150 -2.92 22.87 20.90
N LEU A 151 -3.59 21.73 20.73
CA LEU A 151 -4.10 20.89 21.81
C LEU A 151 -3.04 20.52 22.86
N TYR A 152 -1.77 20.42 22.46
CA TYR A 152 -0.64 20.12 23.33
C TYR A 152 0.26 21.34 23.63
N GLY A 153 -0.25 22.56 23.44
CA GLY A 153 0.45 23.81 23.76
C GLY A 153 1.27 24.42 22.62
N TYR A 154 1.13 23.94 21.38
CA TYR A 154 1.76 24.61 20.23
C TYR A 154 1.14 26.00 20.01
N PRO A 155 1.94 27.08 19.82
CA PRO A 155 1.43 28.45 19.86
C PRO A 155 0.56 28.85 18.65
N ARG A 156 0.58 28.10 17.54
CA ARG A 156 -0.35 28.32 16.42
C ARG A 156 -1.54 27.42 16.60
N GLU A 157 -2.74 27.97 16.38
CA GLU A 157 -4.01 27.24 16.40
C GLU A 157 -4.11 26.27 15.20
N THR A 158 -3.53 25.09 15.37
CA THR A 158 -3.47 24.05 14.33
C THR A 158 -4.50 22.94 14.53
N THR A 159 -5.15 22.88 15.70
CA THR A 159 -6.21 21.92 16.03
C THR A 159 -7.47 22.58 16.62
N PRO A 160 -7.98 23.70 16.06
CA PRO A 160 -9.05 24.49 16.67
C PRO A 160 -10.30 23.67 17.05
N GLU A 161 -10.70 22.71 16.20
CA GLU A 161 -11.87 21.86 16.45
C GLU A 161 -11.65 20.91 17.63
N LEU A 162 -10.46 20.32 17.77
CA LEU A 162 -10.13 19.48 18.93
C LEU A 162 -9.93 20.31 20.19
N ASP A 163 -9.37 21.52 20.06
CA ASP A 163 -9.18 22.44 21.17
C ASP A 163 -10.55 22.89 21.72
N ALA A 164 -11.52 23.15 20.84
CA ALA A 164 -12.90 23.44 21.23
C ALA A 164 -13.54 22.22 21.89
N LEU A 165 -13.44 21.04 21.28
CA LEU A 165 -14.01 19.81 21.82
C LEU A 165 -13.47 19.49 23.23
N HIS A 166 -12.17 19.65 23.46
CA HIS A 166 -11.54 19.42 24.76
C HIS A 166 -12.02 20.41 25.84
N LYS A 167 -12.41 21.63 25.45
CA LYS A 167 -12.98 22.62 26.37
C LYS A 167 -14.44 22.33 26.70
N THR A 168 -15.19 21.73 25.78
CA THR A 168 -16.66 21.62 25.90
C THR A 168 -17.16 20.22 26.25
N ASP A 169 -16.42 19.17 25.89
CA ASP A 169 -16.84 17.78 26.07
C ASP A 169 -15.98 17.08 27.15
N PRO A 170 -16.54 16.84 28.35
CA PRO A 170 -15.82 16.13 29.42
C PRO A 170 -15.53 14.66 29.08
N GLY A 171 -16.13 14.11 28.01
CA GLY A 171 -15.85 12.78 27.49
C GLY A 171 -14.53 12.68 26.72
N LEU A 172 -13.92 13.80 26.31
CA LEU A 172 -12.63 13.80 25.63
C LEU A 172 -11.47 13.74 26.64
N THR A 173 -10.78 12.60 26.70
CA THR A 173 -9.55 12.44 27.48
C THR A 173 -8.31 12.62 26.60
N VAL A 174 -7.42 13.54 26.95
CA VAL A 174 -6.18 13.83 26.22
C VAL A 174 -4.96 13.28 26.98
N PHE A 175 -4.18 12.42 26.32
CA PHE A 175 -2.97 11.82 26.90
C PHE A 175 -1.72 12.63 26.55
N ASN A 176 -1.06 13.23 27.55
CA ASN A 176 0.05 14.16 27.32
C ASN A 176 1.43 13.49 27.14
N ASN A 177 1.56 12.19 27.45
CA ASN A 177 2.86 11.51 27.50
C ASN A 177 2.88 10.18 26.74
N VAL A 178 2.44 10.21 25.47
CA VAL A 178 2.46 9.08 24.55
C VAL A 178 3.56 9.29 23.50
N VAL A 179 4.31 8.23 23.19
CA VAL A 179 5.34 8.19 22.14
C VAL A 179 5.23 6.90 21.34
N THR A 180 5.62 6.93 20.07
CA THR A 180 5.75 5.74 19.22
C THR A 180 7.12 5.07 19.46
N SER A 181 7.18 3.74 19.39
CA SER A 181 8.43 2.95 19.42
C SER A 181 9.19 2.98 18.11
N ARG A 182 8.49 3.22 16.98
CA ARG A 182 9.08 3.21 15.63
C ARG A 182 8.60 4.38 14.77
N PRO A 183 9.48 4.97 13.92
CA PRO A 183 9.13 6.12 13.09
C PRO A 183 8.64 5.75 11.68
N TYR A 184 8.39 4.47 11.39
CA TYR A 184 7.94 3.98 10.07
C TYR A 184 6.60 3.27 10.20
N THR A 185 5.65 3.61 9.33
CA THR A 185 4.22 3.23 9.43
C THR A 185 4.01 1.73 9.59
N ILE A 186 4.64 0.89 8.76
CA ILE A 186 4.36 -0.55 8.79
C ILE A 186 4.92 -1.18 10.06
N GLU A 187 6.14 -0.80 10.43
CA GLU A 187 6.86 -1.36 11.55
C GLU A 187 6.25 -0.95 12.89
N ILE A 188 5.71 0.27 13.00
CA ILE A 188 4.92 0.63 14.19
C ILE A 188 3.58 -0.10 14.21
N LEU A 189 2.87 -0.24 13.08
CA LEU A 189 1.58 -0.93 13.06
C LEU A 189 1.70 -2.42 13.38
N GLN A 190 2.83 -3.05 13.03
CA GLN A 190 3.14 -4.41 13.47
C GLN A 190 3.15 -4.54 14.99
N GLN A 191 3.65 -3.53 15.71
CA GLN A 191 3.67 -3.53 17.18
C GLN A 191 2.33 -3.04 17.75
N ALA A 192 1.83 -1.90 17.29
CA ALA A 192 0.64 -1.24 17.83
C ALA A 192 -0.66 -2.03 17.62
N LEU A 193 -0.75 -2.85 16.57
CA LEU A 193 -1.95 -3.65 16.26
C LEU A 193 -1.79 -5.13 16.59
N THR A 194 -0.71 -5.55 17.25
CA THR A 194 -0.51 -6.95 17.66
C THR A 194 0.08 -7.02 19.06
N PHE A 195 0.50 -8.20 19.49
CA PHE A 195 1.24 -8.36 20.74
C PHE A 195 2.73 -8.03 20.62
N ALA A 196 3.24 -7.75 19.42
CA ALA A 196 4.66 -7.42 19.24
C ALA A 196 5.06 -6.12 19.94
N ASP A 197 6.31 -6.09 20.41
CA ASP A 197 6.95 -4.94 21.02
C ASP A 197 8.40 -4.80 20.53
N GLU A 198 9.17 -3.88 21.12
CA GLU A 198 10.58 -3.70 20.74
C GLU A 198 11.48 -4.90 21.08
N LYS A 199 11.13 -5.68 22.10
CA LYS A 199 11.90 -6.86 22.54
C LYS A 199 11.48 -8.14 21.81
N ASN A 200 10.23 -8.20 21.39
CA ASN A 200 9.59 -9.34 20.74
C ASN A 200 8.94 -8.91 19.42
N PRO A 201 9.72 -8.40 18.44
CA PRO A 201 9.18 -7.84 17.22
C PRO A 201 8.43 -8.88 16.38
N ASP A 202 8.83 -10.16 16.41
CA ASP A 202 8.25 -11.21 15.55
C ASP A 202 6.90 -11.75 16.06
N TRP A 203 6.38 -11.25 17.19
CA TRP A 203 5.08 -11.69 17.70
C TRP A 203 3.91 -11.29 16.80
N TYR A 204 4.08 -10.36 15.85
CA TYR A 204 3.04 -10.04 14.86
C TYR A 204 2.76 -11.21 13.89
N LEU A 205 3.71 -12.17 13.77
CA LEU A 205 3.58 -13.37 12.93
C LEU A 205 3.03 -14.57 13.70
N THR A 206 3.25 -14.61 15.01
CA THR A 206 3.02 -15.82 15.84
C THR A 206 1.92 -15.64 16.87
N LYS A 207 1.38 -14.43 17.02
CA LYS A 207 0.27 -14.13 17.94
C LYS A 207 -0.87 -13.40 17.22
N PRO A 208 -2.12 -13.58 17.68
CA PRO A 208 -3.27 -12.91 17.09
C PRO A 208 -3.13 -11.37 17.08
N SER A 209 -3.65 -10.72 16.04
CA SER A 209 -3.73 -9.27 15.96
C SER A 209 -4.91 -8.72 16.75
N LEU A 210 -4.96 -7.39 16.88
CA LEU A 210 -6.13 -6.67 17.41
C LEU A 210 -7.40 -7.02 16.63
N MET A 211 -7.32 -7.16 15.30
CA MET A 211 -8.46 -7.55 14.47
C MET A 211 -8.94 -8.95 14.82
N ASN A 212 -8.03 -9.93 14.97
CA ASN A 212 -8.40 -11.28 15.39
C ASN A 212 -9.08 -11.26 16.77
N MET A 213 -8.52 -10.51 17.73
CA MET A 213 -9.08 -10.38 19.08
C MET A 213 -10.50 -9.78 19.05
N MET A 214 -10.72 -8.72 18.29
CA MET A 214 -12.04 -8.09 18.18
C MET A 214 -13.07 -9.02 17.52
N LYS A 215 -12.68 -9.79 16.50
CA LYS A 215 -13.54 -10.81 15.88
C LYS A 215 -13.87 -11.93 16.87
N GLN A 216 -12.88 -12.41 17.64
CA GLN A 216 -13.10 -13.41 18.68
C GLN A 216 -14.05 -12.90 19.79
N ALA A 217 -14.02 -11.60 20.08
CA ALA A 217 -14.98 -10.94 21.00
C ALA A 217 -16.39 -10.74 20.39
N GLY A 218 -16.65 -11.19 19.16
CA GLY A 218 -17.95 -11.10 18.51
C GLY A 218 -18.25 -9.75 17.85
N TYR A 219 -17.23 -8.91 17.60
CA TYR A 219 -17.40 -7.67 16.86
C TYR A 219 -17.35 -7.92 15.36
N LYS A 220 -18.27 -7.32 14.61
CA LYS A 220 -18.11 -7.13 13.17
C LYS A 220 -17.08 -6.04 12.93
N THR A 221 -16.07 -6.35 12.13
CA THR A 221 -14.87 -5.52 11.96
C THR A 221 -14.85 -4.84 10.59
N PHE A 222 -14.48 -3.56 10.58
CA PHE A 222 -14.45 -2.73 9.36
C PHE A 222 -13.11 -2.01 9.25
N TRP A 223 -12.57 -1.93 8.03
CA TRP A 223 -11.37 -1.14 7.73
C TRP A 223 -11.66 -0.10 6.64
N ILE A 224 -11.61 1.17 7.01
CA ILE A 224 -11.79 2.29 6.09
C ILE A 224 -10.44 2.98 5.95
N THR A 225 -9.93 3.13 4.73
CA THR A 225 -8.59 3.69 4.52
C THR A 225 -8.51 4.63 3.34
N ASN A 226 -7.85 5.76 3.55
CA ASN A 226 -7.43 6.67 2.49
C ASN A 226 -5.93 6.54 2.15
N GLN A 227 -5.22 5.64 2.83
CA GLN A 227 -3.88 5.21 2.48
C GLN A 227 -3.89 4.30 1.24
N GLN A 228 -2.80 4.34 0.49
CA GLN A 228 -2.60 3.44 -0.65
C GLN A 228 -2.22 2.05 -0.16
N THR A 229 -3.04 1.05 -0.46
CA THR A 229 -2.80 -0.34 -0.04
C THR A 229 -2.21 -1.21 -1.16
N MET A 230 -2.23 -0.74 -2.41
CA MET A 230 -1.79 -1.51 -3.59
C MET A 230 -0.34 -1.19 -4.02
N THR A 231 0.63 -1.30 -3.11
CA THR A 231 2.06 -1.21 -3.47
C THR A 231 2.85 -2.33 -2.80
N ALA A 232 3.98 -2.75 -3.42
CA ALA A 232 4.86 -3.80 -2.87
C ALA A 232 5.30 -3.53 -1.43
N ARG A 233 5.51 -2.25 -1.08
CA ARG A 233 5.89 -1.81 0.27
C ARG A 233 4.78 -2.02 1.27
N ASN A 234 3.51 -1.86 0.88
CA ASN A 234 2.38 -1.81 1.80
C ASN A 234 1.68 -3.17 2.00
N THR A 235 2.32 -4.27 1.61
CA THR A 235 1.75 -5.63 1.71
C THR A 235 1.23 -5.95 3.11
N MET A 236 1.96 -5.60 4.18
CA MET A 236 1.51 -5.80 5.56
C MET A 236 0.28 -4.97 5.93
N LEU A 237 0.15 -3.75 5.41
CA LEU A 237 -1.04 -2.94 5.64
C LEU A 237 -2.28 -3.60 5.03
N THR A 238 -2.12 -4.17 3.84
CA THR A 238 -3.17 -4.92 3.15
C THR A 238 -3.50 -6.22 3.87
N VAL A 239 -2.52 -6.88 4.51
CA VAL A 239 -2.77 -8.04 5.39
C VAL A 239 -3.66 -7.61 6.56
N PHE A 240 -3.32 -6.54 7.29
CA PHE A 240 -4.15 -6.06 8.39
C PHE A 240 -5.55 -5.64 7.95
N SER A 241 -5.69 -4.94 6.82
CA SER A 241 -7.01 -4.56 6.32
C SER A 241 -7.85 -5.76 5.90
N LYS A 242 -7.24 -6.79 5.31
CA LYS A 242 -7.95 -8.01 4.90
C LYS A 242 -8.33 -8.94 6.05
N GLN A 243 -7.79 -8.75 7.26
CA GLN A 243 -8.24 -9.48 8.45
C GLN A 243 -9.64 -9.04 8.92
N THR A 244 -10.12 -7.85 8.51
CA THR A 244 -11.47 -7.38 8.86
C THR A 244 -12.56 -8.02 8.00
N ASP A 245 -13.83 -7.88 8.41
CA ASP A 245 -14.97 -8.45 7.67
C ASP A 245 -15.36 -7.63 6.44
N LYS A 246 -15.12 -6.32 6.47
CA LYS A 246 -15.38 -5.43 5.33
C LYS A 246 -14.32 -4.33 5.22
N GLN A 247 -13.92 -4.02 3.99
CA GLN A 247 -12.92 -2.98 3.69
C GLN A 247 -13.46 -1.91 2.74
N PHE A 248 -12.98 -0.69 2.90
CA PHE A 248 -13.24 0.46 2.03
C PHE A 248 -11.90 1.12 1.67
N TYR A 249 -11.46 0.95 0.42
CA TYR A 249 -10.21 1.52 -0.10
C TYR A 249 -10.50 2.78 -0.91
N MET A 250 -10.33 3.95 -0.30
CA MET A 250 -10.73 5.23 -0.88
C MET A 250 -9.69 5.79 -1.86
N ASN A 251 -8.41 5.47 -1.66
CA ASN A 251 -7.31 5.94 -2.50
C ASN A 251 -6.70 4.79 -3.31
N GLN A 252 -7.14 4.66 -4.55
CA GLN A 252 -6.64 3.65 -5.50
C GLN A 252 -5.67 4.23 -6.53
N GLN A 253 -5.19 5.46 -6.32
CA GLN A 253 -4.21 6.07 -7.21
C GLN A 253 -2.84 5.38 -7.10
N ARG A 254 -2.09 5.34 -8.20
CA ARG A 254 -0.76 4.71 -8.24
C ARG A 254 0.34 5.52 -7.54
N THR A 255 0.15 6.83 -7.36
CA THR A 255 1.19 7.71 -6.82
C THR A 255 0.79 8.28 -5.46
N GLN A 256 1.68 8.20 -4.47
CA GLN A 256 1.43 8.64 -3.08
C GLN A 256 1.24 10.16 -2.94
N SER A 257 1.45 10.90 -4.03
CA SER A 257 1.30 12.36 -4.12
C SER A 257 0.00 12.80 -4.81
N ALA A 258 -0.92 11.89 -5.05
CA ALA A 258 -2.28 12.21 -5.44
C ALA A 258 -2.96 13.16 -4.43
N ARG A 259 -3.79 14.08 -4.91
CA ARG A 259 -4.68 14.88 -4.06
C ARG A 259 -5.92 14.06 -3.72
N GLU A 260 -5.77 13.17 -2.75
CA GLU A 260 -6.87 12.47 -2.10
C GLU A 260 -6.95 12.95 -0.65
N TYR A 261 -8.09 13.49 -0.25
CA TYR A 261 -8.27 14.10 1.07
C TYR A 261 -8.89 13.10 2.04
N ASP A 262 -8.51 13.18 3.31
CA ASP A 262 -9.00 12.26 4.33
C ASP A 262 -10.51 12.41 4.60
N SER A 263 -11.15 13.47 4.13
CA SER A 263 -12.61 13.58 4.10
C SER A 263 -13.30 12.45 3.32
N ASN A 264 -12.58 11.81 2.39
CA ASN A 264 -13.06 10.64 1.66
C ASN A 264 -13.52 9.50 2.59
N VAL A 265 -12.98 9.40 3.81
CA VAL A 265 -13.36 8.34 4.75
C VAL A 265 -14.71 8.60 5.43
N LEU A 266 -15.24 9.83 5.39
CA LEU A 266 -16.45 10.21 6.13
C LEU A 266 -17.72 9.55 5.56
N ALA A 267 -17.85 9.46 4.24
CA ALA A 267 -18.97 8.80 3.58
C ALA A 267 -19.07 7.29 3.92
N PRO A 268 -18.02 6.47 3.74
CA PRO A 268 -18.05 5.07 4.17
C PRO A 268 -18.16 4.93 5.69
N PHE A 269 -17.59 5.84 6.48
CA PHE A 269 -17.73 5.81 7.94
C PHE A 269 -19.20 5.96 8.35
N LYS A 270 -19.93 6.93 7.78
CA LYS A 270 -21.37 7.09 7.99
C LYS A 270 -22.16 5.84 7.58
N ALA A 271 -21.81 5.20 6.46
CA ALA A 271 -22.45 3.97 6.02
C ALA A 271 -22.21 2.79 6.98
N VAL A 272 -20.99 2.66 7.52
CA VAL A 272 -20.65 1.61 8.50
C VAL A 272 -21.31 1.87 9.86
N LEU A 273 -21.47 3.13 10.28
CA LEU A 273 -22.23 3.47 11.48
C LEU A 273 -23.69 2.98 11.39
N ALA A 274 -24.29 3.00 10.21
CA ALA A 274 -25.65 2.51 9.96
C ALA A 274 -25.74 0.97 9.80
N ASP A 275 -24.64 0.23 9.81
CA ASP A 275 -24.65 -1.23 9.73
C ASP A 275 -25.39 -1.84 10.95
N PRO A 276 -26.28 -2.84 10.74
CA PRO A 276 -27.16 -3.35 11.78
C PRO A 276 -26.46 -4.24 12.82
N ALA A 277 -25.17 -4.55 12.65
CA ALA A 277 -24.44 -5.36 13.62
C ALA A 277 -24.44 -4.72 15.03
N PRO A 278 -24.75 -5.47 16.10
CA PRO A 278 -24.86 -4.92 17.45
C PRO A 278 -23.50 -4.53 18.06
N LYS A 279 -22.43 -5.28 17.73
CA LYS A 279 -21.05 -4.99 18.13
C LYS A 279 -20.23 -4.68 16.88
N LYS A 280 -19.68 -3.46 16.78
CA LYS A 280 -18.90 -2.98 15.63
C LYS A 280 -17.53 -2.48 16.07
N PHE A 281 -16.49 -2.87 15.37
CA PHE A 281 -15.15 -2.31 15.51
C PHE A 281 -14.73 -1.69 14.18
N ILE A 282 -14.56 -0.38 14.15
CA ILE A 282 -14.31 0.40 12.95
C ILE A 282 -12.92 0.99 13.02
N ILE A 283 -12.05 0.61 12.09
CA ILE A 283 -10.73 1.20 11.92
C ILE A 283 -10.81 2.23 10.80
N VAL A 284 -10.34 3.46 11.06
CA VAL A 284 -10.21 4.52 10.07
C VAL A 284 -8.74 4.89 9.94
N HIS A 285 -8.12 4.62 8.80
CA HIS A 285 -6.71 4.86 8.54
C HIS A 285 -6.50 6.02 7.58
N LEU A 286 -5.87 7.08 8.09
CA LEU A 286 -5.72 8.38 7.44
C LEU A 286 -4.38 8.53 6.72
N LEU A 287 -4.32 9.40 5.71
CA LEU A 287 -3.04 9.93 5.20
C LEU A 287 -2.42 10.95 6.15
N GLY A 288 -3.25 11.58 6.98
CA GLY A 288 -2.84 12.51 8.03
C GLY A 288 -1.94 13.61 7.49
N THR A 289 -0.77 13.75 8.11
CA THR A 289 0.23 14.77 7.73
C THR A 289 1.42 14.16 6.97
N HIS A 290 1.21 13.09 6.21
CA HIS A 290 2.27 12.45 5.42
C HIS A 290 2.83 13.35 4.31
N ILE A 291 4.13 13.21 4.03
CA ILE A 291 4.81 13.93 2.94
C ILE A 291 4.22 13.55 1.55
N LYS A 292 4.11 14.48 0.59
CA LYS A 292 4.33 15.93 0.66
C LYS A 292 3.12 16.66 1.27
N TYR A 293 3.34 17.47 2.31
CA TYR A 293 2.29 18.08 3.13
C TYR A 293 1.25 18.91 2.35
N LYS A 294 1.68 19.61 1.29
CA LYS A 294 0.81 20.47 0.46
C LYS A 294 -0.36 19.69 -0.19
N PHE A 295 -0.26 18.37 -0.30
CA PHE A 295 -1.31 17.54 -0.90
C PHE A 295 -2.29 16.95 0.12
N ARG A 296 -2.13 17.26 1.41
CA ARG A 296 -3.01 16.77 2.50
C ARG A 296 -4.22 17.66 2.76
N TYR A 297 -4.21 18.89 2.22
CA TYR A 297 -5.30 19.84 2.37
C TYR A 297 -5.60 20.55 1.03
N PRO A 298 -6.83 21.04 0.84
CA PRO A 298 -7.21 21.85 -0.32
C PRO A 298 -6.42 23.15 -0.40
N GLU A 299 -6.20 23.66 -1.62
CA GLU A 299 -5.49 24.96 -1.77
C GLU A 299 -6.31 26.15 -1.27
N LYS A 300 -7.64 25.99 -1.22
CA LYS A 300 -8.57 26.98 -0.69
C LYS A 300 -9.29 26.40 0.54
N PRO A 301 -9.34 27.12 1.68
CA PRO A 301 -10.16 26.72 2.82
C PRO A 301 -11.63 26.52 2.40
N GLY A 302 -12.27 25.43 2.86
CA GLY A 302 -13.70 25.15 2.62
C GLY A 302 -14.05 24.37 1.34
N GLN A 303 -13.06 23.90 0.56
CA GLN A 303 -13.29 22.94 -0.52
C GLN A 303 -13.09 21.51 -0.01
N VAL A 304 -14.09 20.95 0.68
CA VAL A 304 -14.09 19.55 1.14
C VAL A 304 -15.39 18.89 0.73
#